data_AF-A0A6N3BA12-F1
#
_entry.id   AF-A0A6N3BA12-F1
#
_cell.length_a   1.000
_cell.length_b   1.000
_cell.length_c   1.000
_cell.angle_alpha   90.00
_cell.angle_beta   90.00
_cell.angle_gamma   90.00
#
_symmetry.space_group_name_H-M   'P 1'
#
loop_
_entity.id
_entity.type
_entity.pdbx_description
1 polymer ?
#
loop_
_entity_poly.entity_id
_entity_poly.type
_entity_poly.pdbx_seq_one_letter_code
_entity_poly.pdbx_strand_id
1 'polypeptide(L)' 'MKFKILEEDTRYKLEKELNDFAKNNEIQHISLATSKRGYTTYYAAVVSYVSQ' A
#
# COMPACT_ATOMS: atom_id res chain seq x y z
N MET A 1 -14.56 2.50 -9.09
CA MET A 1 -13.22 1.94 -8.82
C MET A 1 -12.26 3.10 -8.61
N LYS A 2 -11.59 3.16 -7.45
CA LYS A 2 -10.64 4.21 -7.09
C LYS A 2 -9.25 3.59 -6.90
N PHE A 3 -8.22 4.40 -7.03
CA PHE A 3 -6.83 3.99 -6.80
C PHE A 3 -6.20 4.84 -5.70
N LYS A 4 -5.44 4.20 -4.81
CA LYS A 4 -4.62 4.87 -3.80
C LYS A 4 -3.21 4.29 -3.84
N ILE A 5 -2.21 5.16 -3.74
CA ILE A 5 -0.81 4.77 -3.59
C ILE A 5 -0.45 4.95 -2.11
N LEU A 6 0.14 3.91 -1.52
CA LEU A 6 0.68 3.90 -0.16
C LEU A 6 2.19 3.69 -0.27
N GLU A 7 2.99 4.53 0.38
CA GLU A 7 4.44 4.50 0.28
C GLU A 7 5.06 4.57 1.68
N GLU A 8 5.92 3.62 2.01
CA GLU A 8 6.53 3.51 3.33
C GLU A 8 7.98 3.02 3.23
N ASP A 9 8.77 3.41 4.24
CA ASP A 9 10.19 3.07 4.36
C ASP A 9 10.45 1.65 4.90
N THR A 10 9.39 0.98 5.36
CA THR A 10 9.45 -0.37 5.91
C THR A 10 8.20 -1.15 5.53
N ARG A 11 8.37 -2.46 5.28
CA ARG A 11 7.25 -3.37 5.00
C ARG A 11 6.18 -3.32 6.09
N TYR A 12 6.59 -3.28 7.36
CA TYR A 12 5.68 -3.30 8.50
C TYR A 12 4.75 -2.08 8.52
N LYS A 13 5.26 -0.87 8.25
CA LYS A 13 4.42 0.33 8.19
C LYS A 13 3.45 0.25 7.01
N LEU A 14 3.92 -0.20 5.84
CA LEU A 14 3.06 -0.36 4.66
C LEU A 14 1.90 -1.32 4.94
N GLU A 15 2.17 -2.47 5.56
CA GLU A 15 1.15 -3.45 5.94
C GLU A 15 0.15 -2.87 6.94
N LYS A 16 0.63 -2.09 7.93
CA LYS A 16 -0.24 -1.41 8.89
C LYS A 16 -1.18 -0.41 8.19
N GLU A 17 -0.64 0.42 7.30
CA GLU A 17 -1.44 1.41 6.57
C GLU A 17 -2.45 0.74 5.62
N LEU A 18 -2.05 -0.34 4.94
CA LEU A 18 -2.95 -1.16 4.12
C LEU A 18 -4.12 -1.72 4.94
N ASN A 19 -3.83 -2.29 6.11
CA ASN A 19 -4.86 -2.85 6.99
C ASN A 19 -5.80 -1.76 7.53
N ASP A 20 -5.27 -0.61 7.94
CA ASP A 20 -6.08 0.52 8.37
C ASP A 20 -6.95 1.06 7.23
N PHE A 21 -6.43 1.07 6.00
CA PHE A 21 -7.17 1.46 4.80
C PHE A 21 -8.31 0.48 4.46
N ALA A 22 -8.06 -0.82 4.58
CA ALA A 22 -9.01 -1.89 4.32
C ALA A 22 -10.22 -1.89 5.26
N LYS A 23 -10.12 -1.29 6.45
CA LYS A 23 -11.23 -1.21 7.42
C LYS A 23 -12.44 -0.43 6.90
N ASN A 24 -12.20 0.55 6.03
CA ASN A 24 -13.23 1.46 5.52
C ASN A 24 -13.45 1.34 4.00
N ASN A 25 -12.69 0.47 3.34
CA ASN A 25 -12.70 0.35 1.89
C ASN A 25 -12.61 -1.12 1.49
N GLU A 26 -13.43 -1.53 0.54
CA GLU A 26 -13.35 -2.85 -0.07
C GLU A 26 -12.19 -2.88 -1.07
N ILE A 27 -11.12 -3.59 -0.73
CA ILE A 27 -9.96 -3.76 -1.61
C ILE A 27 -10.28 -4.80 -2.68
N GLN A 28 -10.08 -4.41 -3.94
CA GLN A 28 -10.27 -5.29 -5.09
C GLN A 28 -8.94 -5.87 -5.59
N HIS A 29 -7.87 -5.07 -5.57
CA HIS A 29 -6.57 -5.48 -6.07
C HIS A 29 -5.44 -4.68 -5.40
N ILE A 30 -4.30 -5.32 -5.19
CA ILE A 30 -3.07 -4.69 -4.68
C ILE A 30 -1.93 -5.04 -5.62
N SER A 31 -1.20 -4.03 -6.09
CA SER A 31 0.09 -4.20 -6.75
C SER A 31 1.19 -3.65 -5.84
N LEU A 32 2.15 -4.50 -5.49
CA LEU A 32 3.28 -4.12 -4.62
C LEU A 32 4.53 -3.91 -5.47
N ALA A 33 5.19 -2.78 -5.25
CA ALA A 33 6.50 -2.48 -5.78
C ALA A 33 7.49 -2.27 -4.62
N THR A 34 8.72 -2.76 -4.81
CA THR A 34 9.82 -2.48 -3.89
C THR A 34 11.01 -1.99 -4.67
N SER A 35 11.72 -1.01 -4.13
CA SER A 35 12.91 -0.47 -4.74
C SER A 35 13.99 -0.25 -3.70
N LYS A 36 15.25 -0.45 -4.08
CA LYS A 36 16.40 -0.16 -3.23
C LYS A 36 17.07 1.11 -3.72
N ARG A 37 17.32 2.04 -2.80
CA ARG A 37 18.16 3.22 -3.06
C ARG A 37 19.24 3.28 -1.97
N GLY A 38 20.47 2.94 -2.36
CA GLY A 38 21.57 2.73 -1.41
C GLY A 38 21.27 1.56 -0.46
N TYR A 39 21.36 1.82 0.85
CA TYR A 39 21.09 0.83 1.90
C TYR A 39 19.61 0.82 2.35
N THR A 40 18.76 1.67 1.79
CA THR A 40 17.35 1.79 2.17
C THR A 40 16.46 1.06 1.16
N THR A 41 15.50 0.31 1.67
CA THR A 41 14.45 -0.32 0.86
C THR A 41 13.17 0.48 0.98
N TYR A 42 12.60 0.87 -0.15
CA TYR A 42 11.35 1.61 -0.25
C TYR A 42 10.26 0.66 -0.70
N TYR A 43 9.09 0.76 -0.07
CA TYR A 43 7.93 -0.07 -0.33
C TYR A 43 6.79 0.82 -0.82
N ALA A 44 6.16 0.45 -1.93
CA ALA A 44 5.00 1.14 -2.45
C ALA A 44 3.92 0.13 -2.83
N ALA A 45 2.67 0.41 -2.48
CA ALA A 45 1.51 -0.38 -2.89
C ALA A 45 0.50 0.51 -3.64
N VAL A 46 0.07 0.06 -4.81
CA VAL A 46 -1.08 0.63 -5.52
C VAL A 46 -2.30 -0.23 -5.21
N VAL A 47 -3.30 0.37 -4.59
CA VAL A 47 -4.51 -0.29 -4.12
C VAL A 47 -5.69 0.17 -4.97
N SER A 48 -6.36 -0.79 -5.62
CA SER A 48 -7.66 -0.57 -6.23
C SER A 48 -8.76 -0.90 -5.23
N TYR A 49 -9.73 -0.01 -5.07
CA TYR A 49 -10.77 -0.17 -4.06
C TYR A 49 -12.13 0.45 -4.44
N VAL A 50 -13.15 0.05 -3.71
CA VAL A 50 -14.47 0.68 -3.65
C VAL A 50 -14.68 1.18 -2.23
N SER A 51 -15.13 2.43 -2.08
CA SER A 51 -15.49 2.96 -0.77
C SER A 51 -16.79 2.28 -0.32
N GLN A 52 -16.81 1.77 0.90
CA GLN A 52 -18.03 1.26 1.53
C GLN A 52 -19.00 2.39 1.87
#